data_AF-A0A1H6IUR1-F1
#
_entry.id   AF-A0A1H6IUR1-F1
#
_cell.length_a   1.000
_cell.length_b   1.000
_cell.length_c   1.000
_cell.angle_alpha   90.00
_cell.angle_beta   90.00
_cell.angle_gamma   90.00
#
_symmetry.space_group_name_H-M   'P 1'
#
loop_
_entity.id
_entity.type
_entity.pdbx_description
1 polymer ?
#
loop_
_entity_poly.entity_id
_entity_poly.type
_entity_poly.pdbx_seq_one_letter_code
_entity_poly.pdbx_strand_id
1 'polypeptide(L)'
;MKAMSAVQDRGRRAVNAWQSFWFGKEPGYTLGIVRMVFGLLMIGWTLLLASDLNVAFGTDGVVPRPPSRTFTWGVFHVYASESAVLIGWLVLLIAAIALTVGWQSRIAAIVVFVLIMSFERRNPVIFNSGDTVIRITALYLALAPCGAALSMDQRRRTGSFFSARDIRPWALRLLQIQLTIIYVTTVIHKLAGETWQNGTAVGYSLRQRDLLIVPTPDWLSHNLLFSNALTWGTLVIELAIGILVWKRSWRPWVLAGGVVLHLSISLFLEVGFFSCAMFVLYLAFIPPERAEALAKGTQTRLAALKARVLDRFSDEDDDEEDDEAAFVPAAPREEPSPADHTESPDRDDVPVTASRPAATNGHRPPQRPLRVKLPTEIFVDRHGDPRQQRIVEAGRARNGNGHTDISSPIPGGRRNPDALSIPLPIPGAEHLSDAPAGRHARRNGELTGHRN
;
A
#
# COMPACT_ATOMS: atom_id res chain seq x y z
N MET A 1 42.76 -16.32 37.32
CA MET A 1 43.11 -16.50 35.87
C MET A 1 42.07 -17.27 35.06
N LYS A 2 41.69 -18.52 35.39
CA LYS A 2 40.74 -19.32 34.57
C LYS A 2 39.35 -18.71 34.37
N ALA A 3 38.80 -18.02 35.39
CA ALA A 3 37.50 -17.33 35.27
C ALA A 3 37.56 -16.12 34.33
N MET A 4 38.64 -15.33 34.38
CA MET A 4 38.87 -14.19 33.48
C MET A 4 39.06 -14.64 32.04
N SER A 5 39.81 -15.72 31.78
CA SER A 5 39.98 -16.24 30.42
C SER A 5 38.67 -16.78 29.85
N ALA A 6 37.84 -17.45 30.68
CA ALA A 6 36.52 -17.93 30.25
C ALA A 6 35.55 -16.78 29.91
N VAL A 7 35.59 -15.67 30.66
CA VAL A 7 34.79 -14.47 30.36
C VAL A 7 35.29 -13.79 29.07
N GLN A 8 36.60 -13.67 28.88
CA GLN A 8 37.20 -13.12 27.66
C GLN A 8 36.85 -13.95 26.42
N ASP A 9 36.89 -15.29 26.52
CA ASP A 9 36.51 -16.18 25.43
C ASP A 9 35.01 -16.11 25.10
N ARG A 10 34.15 -16.00 26.12
CA ARG A 10 32.71 -15.74 25.91
C ARG A 10 32.47 -14.41 25.22
N GLY A 11 33.15 -13.35 25.64
CA GLY A 11 33.09 -12.03 25.02
C GLY A 11 33.51 -12.06 23.56
N ARG A 12 34.67 -12.67 23.25
CA ARG A 12 35.16 -12.81 21.87
C ARG A 12 34.18 -13.59 20.99
N ARG A 13 33.60 -14.69 21.50
CA ARG A 13 32.56 -15.44 20.77
C ARG A 13 31.31 -14.61 20.50
N ALA A 14 30.84 -13.84 21.47
CA ALA A 14 29.67 -12.96 21.30
C ALA A 14 29.92 -11.87 20.25
N VAL A 15 31.09 -11.23 20.28
CA VAL A 15 31.49 -10.23 19.27
C VAL A 15 31.59 -10.85 17.87
N ASN A 16 32.19 -12.03 17.74
CA ASN A 16 32.30 -12.72 16.46
C ASN A 16 30.92 -13.14 15.92
N ALA A 17 30.02 -13.61 16.79
CA ALA A 17 28.65 -13.95 16.41
C ALA A 17 27.87 -12.70 15.95
N TRP A 18 28.01 -11.58 16.66
CA TRP A 18 27.43 -10.30 16.29
C TRP A 18 27.95 -9.81 14.93
N GLN A 19 29.26 -9.83 14.73
CA GLN A 19 29.87 -9.46 13.45
C GLN A 19 29.41 -10.37 12.30
N SER A 20 29.35 -11.67 12.53
CA SER A 20 28.87 -12.64 11.54
C SER A 20 27.39 -12.40 11.19
N PHE A 21 26.54 -12.12 12.18
CA PHE A 21 25.13 -11.84 11.97
C PHE A 21 24.88 -10.65 11.03
N TRP A 22 25.60 -9.54 11.24
CA TRP A 22 25.45 -8.30 10.47
C TRP A 22 26.24 -8.27 9.16
N PHE A 23 27.44 -8.85 9.16
CA PHE A 23 28.45 -8.62 8.12
C PHE A 23 29.00 -9.90 7.49
N GLY A 24 28.54 -11.09 7.90
CA GLY A 24 28.80 -12.34 7.20
C GLY A 24 28.32 -12.23 5.75
N LYS A 25 29.19 -12.53 4.80
CA LYS A 25 28.86 -12.42 3.37
C LYS A 25 27.83 -13.48 3.01
N GLU A 26 26.78 -13.07 2.30
CA GLU A 26 25.81 -13.97 1.68
C GLU A 26 25.45 -13.47 0.26
N PRO A 27 25.07 -14.37 -0.67
CA PRO A 27 24.62 -13.98 -2.00
C PRO A 27 23.41 -13.04 -1.93
N GLY A 28 23.41 -11.96 -2.71
CA GLY A 28 22.38 -10.92 -2.64
C GLY A 28 20.98 -11.28 -3.15
N TYR A 29 20.68 -12.56 -3.46
CA TYR A 29 19.40 -12.98 -4.06
C TYR A 29 18.18 -12.56 -3.24
N THR A 30 18.18 -12.80 -1.92
CA THR A 30 17.04 -12.43 -1.06
C THR A 30 16.75 -10.93 -1.11
N LEU A 31 17.80 -10.09 -1.06
CA LEU A 31 17.65 -8.64 -1.16
C LEU A 31 17.13 -8.22 -2.55
N GLY A 32 17.58 -8.89 -3.62
CA GLY A 32 17.07 -8.67 -4.98
C GLY A 32 15.57 -8.99 -5.10
N ILE A 33 15.10 -10.08 -4.50
CA ILE A 33 13.67 -10.44 -4.46
C ILE A 33 12.88 -9.40 -3.66
N VAL A 34 13.34 -9.02 -2.47
CA VAL A 34 12.71 -7.97 -1.66
C VAL A 34 12.61 -6.66 -2.47
N ARG A 35 13.68 -6.26 -3.17
CA ARG A 35 13.68 -5.07 -4.03
C ARG A 35 12.63 -5.17 -5.14
N MET A 36 12.51 -6.30 -5.83
CA MET A 36 11.53 -6.49 -6.92
C MET A 36 10.11 -6.34 -6.41
N VAL A 37 9.77 -7.07 -5.35
CA VAL A 37 8.41 -7.07 -4.81
C VAL A 37 8.07 -5.74 -4.16
N PHE A 38 9.03 -5.10 -3.47
CA PHE A 38 8.84 -3.75 -2.96
C PHE A 38 8.63 -2.72 -4.07
N GLY A 39 9.40 -2.81 -5.17
CA GLY A 39 9.20 -1.96 -6.34
C GLY A 39 7.79 -2.12 -6.94
N LEU A 40 7.31 -3.36 -7.08
CA LEU A 40 5.94 -3.65 -7.55
C LEU A 40 4.88 -3.09 -6.60
N LEU A 41 5.08 -3.26 -5.28
CA LEU A 41 4.23 -2.63 -4.27
C LEU A 41 4.18 -1.11 -4.46
N MET A 42 5.32 -0.48 -4.72
CA MET A 42 5.37 0.97 -4.94
C MET A 42 4.70 1.42 -6.22
N ILE A 43 4.72 0.62 -7.29
CA ILE A 43 3.93 0.90 -8.48
C ILE A 43 2.44 0.89 -8.12
N GLY A 44 1.96 -0.16 -7.45
CA GLY A 44 0.56 -0.27 -7.02
C GLY A 44 0.14 0.88 -6.10
N TRP A 45 0.96 1.20 -5.10
CA TRP A 45 0.75 2.32 -4.18
C TRP A 45 0.64 3.65 -4.92
N THR A 46 1.52 3.90 -5.87
CA THR A 46 1.52 5.14 -6.66
C THR A 46 0.31 5.22 -7.57
N LEU A 47 -0.04 4.13 -8.27
CA LEU A 47 -1.20 4.09 -9.16
C LEU A 47 -2.52 4.30 -8.40
N LEU A 48 -2.64 3.79 -7.17
CA LEU A 48 -3.85 4.00 -6.37
C LEU A 48 -4.05 5.47 -5.98
N LEU A 49 -2.98 6.25 -5.85
CA LEU A 49 -3.10 7.70 -5.61
C LEU A 49 -3.57 8.49 -6.84
N ALA A 50 -3.59 7.89 -8.04
CA ALA A 50 -3.85 8.63 -9.28
C ALA A 50 -5.28 9.20 -9.36
N SER A 51 -6.29 8.45 -8.88
CA SER A 51 -7.70 8.86 -8.94
C SER A 51 -7.99 10.10 -8.10
N ASP A 52 -7.33 10.21 -6.94
CA ASP A 52 -7.65 11.21 -5.92
C ASP A 52 -6.50 12.17 -5.68
N LEU A 53 -5.53 12.25 -6.59
CA LEU A 53 -4.28 13.00 -6.39
C LEU A 53 -4.53 14.48 -6.02
N ASN A 54 -5.39 15.17 -6.76
CA ASN A 54 -5.71 16.57 -6.49
C ASN A 54 -6.65 16.75 -5.29
N VAL A 55 -7.57 15.81 -5.07
CA VAL A 55 -8.46 15.84 -3.90
C VAL A 55 -7.67 15.66 -2.61
N ALA A 56 -6.67 14.76 -2.63
CA ALA A 56 -5.83 14.42 -1.49
C ALA A 56 -4.68 15.40 -1.25
N PHE A 57 -4.03 15.89 -2.31
CA PHE A 57 -2.79 16.67 -2.20
C PHE A 57 -2.79 18.00 -2.99
N GLY A 58 -3.85 18.30 -3.73
CA GLY A 58 -4.00 19.56 -4.45
C GLY A 58 -4.16 20.75 -3.50
N THR A 59 -3.94 21.95 -4.02
CA THR A 59 -4.07 23.20 -3.25
C THR A 59 -5.53 23.52 -2.91
N ASP A 60 -6.47 23.03 -3.72
CA ASP A 60 -7.92 23.15 -3.50
C ASP A 60 -8.53 21.84 -2.93
N GLY A 61 -7.68 20.90 -2.52
CA GLY A 61 -8.09 19.61 -1.96
C GLY A 61 -8.56 19.67 -0.50
N VAL A 62 -8.85 18.49 0.07
CA VAL A 62 -9.34 18.34 1.46
C VAL A 62 -8.36 18.91 2.49
N VAL A 63 -7.06 18.82 2.19
CA VAL A 63 -5.98 19.41 2.99
C VAL A 63 -5.22 20.41 2.10
N PRO A 64 -5.66 21.68 2.02
CA PRO A 64 -5.08 22.70 1.13
C PRO A 64 -3.61 23.01 1.42
N ARG A 65 -3.22 22.99 2.70
CA ARG A 65 -1.87 23.32 3.15
C ARG A 65 -1.27 22.17 3.95
N PRO A 66 0.01 21.85 3.75
CA PRO A 66 0.66 20.80 4.53
C PRO A 66 0.70 21.23 6.01
N PRO A 67 0.46 20.30 6.95
CA PRO A 67 0.45 20.62 8.37
C PRO A 67 1.83 21.09 8.83
N SER A 68 1.90 22.26 9.48
CA SER A 68 3.16 22.78 10.03
C SER A 68 3.54 22.03 11.30
N ARG A 69 4.61 21.24 11.25
CA ARG A 69 5.23 20.63 12.43
C ARG A 69 6.71 21.02 12.50
N THR A 70 7.20 21.28 13.70
CA THR A 70 8.61 21.60 13.92
C THR A 70 9.47 20.43 13.43
N PHE A 71 10.55 20.73 12.71
CA PHE A 71 11.51 19.76 12.17
C PHE A 71 10.97 18.77 11.10
N THR A 72 9.79 19.03 10.50
CA THR A 72 9.34 18.26 9.33
C THR A 72 9.76 18.90 8.03
N TRP A 73 10.19 18.07 7.08
CA TRP A 73 10.59 18.47 5.72
C TRP A 73 9.94 17.57 4.66
N GLY A 74 9.78 18.06 3.45
CA GLY A 74 9.26 17.27 2.33
C GLY A 74 9.23 18.12 1.07
N VAL A 75 9.31 17.50 -0.10
CA VAL A 75 9.34 18.22 -1.38
C VAL A 75 8.11 19.13 -1.51
N PHE A 76 6.93 18.62 -1.17
CA PHE A 76 5.66 19.35 -1.25
C PHE A 76 5.40 20.31 -0.08
N HIS A 77 6.27 20.32 0.94
CA HIS A 77 6.30 21.38 1.94
C HIS A 77 6.96 22.65 1.40
N VAL A 78 7.99 22.47 0.56
CA VAL A 78 8.73 23.57 -0.06
C VAL A 78 8.01 24.06 -1.32
N TYR A 79 7.50 23.13 -2.13
CA TYR A 79 6.79 23.41 -3.37
C TYR A 79 5.36 22.86 -3.31
N ALA A 80 4.45 23.65 -2.75
CA ALA A 80 3.04 23.31 -2.63
C ALA A 80 2.27 23.81 -3.87
N SER A 81 2.29 23.03 -4.95
CA SER A 81 1.46 23.26 -6.14
C SER A 81 0.96 21.94 -6.73
N GLU A 82 -0.16 21.98 -7.44
CA GLU A 82 -0.72 20.80 -8.10
C GLU A 82 0.25 20.21 -9.14
N SER A 83 0.94 21.07 -9.89
CA SER A 83 1.97 20.65 -10.83
C SER A 83 3.14 19.95 -10.13
N ALA A 84 3.57 20.44 -8.96
CA ALA A 84 4.63 19.80 -8.19
C ALA A 84 4.21 18.40 -7.72
N VAL A 85 2.98 18.25 -7.23
CA VAL A 85 2.40 16.96 -6.83
C VAL A 85 2.34 15.98 -8.01
N LEU A 86 1.84 16.44 -9.17
CA LEU A 86 1.77 15.61 -10.38
C LEU A 86 3.16 15.17 -10.87
N ILE A 87 4.13 16.09 -10.91
CA ILE A 87 5.52 15.77 -11.27
C ILE A 87 6.10 14.76 -10.27
N GLY A 88 5.91 14.99 -8.97
CA GLY A 88 6.36 14.07 -7.93
C GLY A 88 5.74 12.68 -8.07
N TRP A 89 4.47 12.59 -8.44
CA TRP A 89 3.77 11.34 -8.71
C TRP A 89 4.37 10.60 -9.91
N LEU A 90 4.60 11.30 -11.04
CA LEU A 90 5.23 10.74 -12.24
C LEU A 90 6.66 10.24 -11.95
N VAL A 91 7.46 11.04 -11.26
CA VAL A 91 8.82 10.68 -10.88
C VAL A 91 8.82 9.48 -9.94
N LEU A 92 7.89 9.41 -8.98
CA LEU A 92 7.75 8.26 -8.09
C LEU A 92 7.41 6.99 -8.88
N LEU A 93 6.48 7.06 -9.84
CA LEU A 93 6.11 5.92 -10.67
C LEU A 93 7.30 5.40 -11.50
N ILE A 94 8.03 6.30 -12.16
CA ILE A 94 9.23 5.96 -12.94
C ILE A 94 10.30 5.37 -12.02
N ALA A 95 10.53 5.96 -10.85
CA ALA A 95 11.50 5.47 -9.89
C ALA A 95 11.10 4.10 -9.32
N ALA A 96 9.81 3.83 -9.11
CA ALA A 96 9.31 2.53 -8.67
C ALA A 96 9.49 1.45 -9.75
N ILE A 97 9.25 1.77 -11.03
CA ILE A 97 9.52 0.87 -12.16
C ILE A 97 11.02 0.58 -12.27
N ALA A 98 11.85 1.63 -12.26
CA ALA A 98 13.30 1.50 -12.27
C ALA A 98 13.81 0.67 -11.08
N LEU A 99 13.26 0.90 -9.89
CA LEU A 99 13.56 0.13 -8.70
C LEU A 99 13.17 -1.33 -8.88
N THR A 100 12.02 -1.63 -9.50
CA THR A 100 11.50 -2.99 -9.75
C THR A 100 12.37 -3.80 -10.71
N VAL A 101 12.85 -3.21 -11.79
CA VAL A 101 13.79 -3.90 -12.71
C VAL A 101 15.24 -3.85 -12.22
N GLY A 102 15.51 -3.04 -11.20
CA GLY A 102 16.85 -2.84 -10.65
C GLY A 102 17.76 -2.06 -11.60
N TRP A 103 17.25 -0.97 -12.16
CA TRP A 103 17.99 -0.01 -12.98
C TRP A 103 18.35 1.24 -12.16
N GLN A 104 19.63 1.56 -12.07
CA GLN A 104 20.14 2.61 -11.17
C GLN A 104 19.55 2.46 -9.75
N SER A 105 19.56 1.21 -9.25
CA SER A 105 18.75 0.74 -8.12
C SER A 105 18.89 1.61 -6.88
N ARG A 106 20.10 2.11 -6.61
CA ARG A 106 20.38 2.97 -5.45
C ARG A 106 19.73 4.35 -5.58
N ILE A 107 19.83 4.97 -6.76
CA ILE A 107 19.21 6.27 -7.03
C ILE A 107 17.69 6.12 -7.01
N ALA A 108 17.17 5.10 -7.70
CA ALA A 108 15.75 4.80 -7.72
C ALA A 108 15.18 4.60 -6.29
N ALA A 109 15.87 3.83 -5.44
CA ALA A 109 15.45 3.62 -4.04
C ALA A 109 15.47 4.91 -3.21
N ILE A 110 16.48 5.78 -3.38
CA ILE A 110 16.53 7.08 -2.70
C ILE A 110 15.37 7.98 -3.13
N VAL A 111 15.11 8.06 -4.44
CA VAL A 111 14.01 8.87 -5.00
C VAL A 111 12.66 8.36 -4.47
N VAL A 112 12.43 7.04 -4.50
CA VAL A 112 11.24 6.41 -3.92
C VAL A 112 11.08 6.78 -2.45
N PHE A 113 12.12 6.62 -1.63
CA PHE A 113 12.07 6.97 -0.20
C PHE A 113 11.71 8.45 0.03
N VAL A 114 12.38 9.38 -0.67
CA VAL A 114 12.16 10.82 -0.51
C VAL A 114 10.74 11.21 -0.92
N LEU A 115 10.22 10.65 -2.01
CA LEU A 115 8.89 10.98 -2.52
C LEU A 115 7.78 10.38 -1.66
N ILE A 116 7.89 9.12 -1.22
CA ILE A 116 6.94 8.53 -0.25
C ILE A 116 6.84 9.41 0.99
N MET A 117 8.00 9.74 1.59
CA MET A 117 8.02 10.57 2.79
C MET A 117 7.42 11.96 2.53
N SER A 118 7.59 12.51 1.33
CA SER A 118 7.03 13.81 0.94
C SER A 118 5.51 13.75 0.78
N PHE A 119 4.96 12.71 0.15
CA PHE A 119 3.51 12.50 0.03
C PHE A 119 2.86 12.28 1.40
N GLU A 120 3.45 11.43 2.24
CA GLU A 120 2.93 11.15 3.58
C GLU A 120 2.92 12.37 4.49
N ARG A 121 3.92 13.24 4.37
CA ARG A 121 3.96 14.51 5.12
C ARG A 121 3.04 15.57 4.53
N ARG A 122 2.77 15.54 3.22
CA ARG A 122 1.85 16.48 2.55
C ARG A 122 0.42 16.29 3.03
N ASN A 123 -0.01 15.05 3.27
CA ASN A 123 -1.32 14.76 3.83
C ASN A 123 -1.26 13.51 4.75
N PRO A 124 -0.95 13.67 6.04
CA PRO A 124 -0.78 12.53 6.95
C PRO A 124 -2.08 11.85 7.37
N VAL A 125 -3.26 12.42 7.11
CA VAL A 125 -4.54 11.88 7.60
C VAL A 125 -5.10 10.74 6.75
N ILE A 126 -4.63 10.58 5.52
CA ILE A 126 -5.09 9.52 4.61
C ILE A 126 -4.24 8.24 4.66
N PHE A 127 -3.14 8.25 5.41
CA PHE A 127 -2.19 7.14 5.51
C PHE A 127 -2.31 6.42 6.84
N ASN A 128 -1.89 5.16 6.86
CA ASN A 128 -1.94 4.30 8.04
C ASN A 128 -0.56 3.70 8.37
N SER A 129 -0.54 2.78 9.33
CA SER A 129 0.71 2.14 9.79
C SER A 129 1.42 1.34 8.68
N GLY A 130 0.70 0.90 7.64
CA GLY A 130 1.26 0.23 6.47
C GLY A 130 2.16 1.12 5.65
N ASP A 131 1.75 2.36 5.44
CA ASP A 131 2.56 3.38 4.76
C ASP A 131 3.84 3.68 5.56
N THR A 132 3.73 3.69 6.91
CA THR A 132 4.91 3.77 7.78
C THR A 132 5.89 2.61 7.58
N VAL A 133 5.40 1.38 7.42
CA VAL A 133 6.25 0.21 7.11
C VAL A 133 6.88 0.35 5.72
N ILE A 134 6.12 0.83 4.74
CA ILE A 134 6.61 1.10 3.38
C ILE A 134 7.74 2.14 3.40
N ARG A 135 7.56 3.26 4.11
CA ARG A 135 8.56 4.31 4.27
C ARG A 135 9.85 3.80 4.92
N ILE A 136 9.74 3.00 5.99
CA ILE A 136 10.91 2.40 6.66
C ILE A 136 11.62 1.40 5.72
N THR A 137 10.86 0.59 4.99
CA THR A 137 11.41 -0.37 4.02
C THR A 137 12.15 0.35 2.89
N ALA A 138 11.57 1.44 2.37
CA ALA A 138 12.20 2.30 1.37
C ALA A 138 13.54 2.86 1.87
N LEU A 139 13.58 3.35 3.12
CA LEU A 139 14.81 3.86 3.75
C LEU A 139 15.90 2.78 3.79
N TYR A 140 15.58 1.57 4.26
CA TYR A 140 16.56 0.49 4.32
C TYR A 140 17.05 0.09 2.92
N LEU A 141 16.17 0.03 1.92
CA LEU A 141 16.56 -0.26 0.54
C LEU A 141 17.40 0.86 -0.09
N ALA A 142 17.13 2.12 0.21
CA ALA A 142 17.90 3.27 -0.26
C ALA A 142 19.37 3.24 0.21
N LEU A 143 19.61 2.67 1.39
CA LEU A 143 20.94 2.51 1.97
C LEU A 143 21.59 1.17 1.60
N ALA A 144 20.82 0.18 1.15
CA ALA A 144 21.29 -1.15 0.82
C ALA A 144 21.89 -1.26 -0.60
N PRO A 145 22.79 -2.22 -0.86
CA PRO A 145 23.22 -2.57 -2.21
C PRO A 145 22.14 -3.41 -2.93
N CYS A 146 20.91 -2.89 -3.04
CA CYS A 146 19.74 -3.63 -3.54
C CYS A 146 19.82 -4.02 -5.03
N GLY A 147 20.73 -3.41 -5.79
CA GLY A 147 21.03 -3.79 -7.17
C GLY A 147 22.06 -4.92 -7.34
N ALA A 148 22.48 -5.61 -6.27
CA ALA A 148 23.55 -6.63 -6.32
C ALA A 148 23.13 -8.02 -6.86
N ALA A 149 21.84 -8.26 -7.07
CA ALA A 149 21.30 -9.49 -7.64
C ALA A 149 19.94 -9.21 -8.31
N LEU A 150 19.57 -10.02 -9.31
CA LEU A 150 18.27 -9.96 -9.98
C LEU A 150 17.95 -8.55 -10.47
N SER A 151 18.90 -7.90 -11.15
CA SER A 151 18.80 -6.49 -11.52
C SER A 151 19.45 -6.22 -12.87
N MET A 152 19.00 -5.18 -13.55
CA MET A 152 19.65 -4.67 -14.75
C MET A 152 21.04 -4.10 -14.45
N ASP A 153 21.24 -3.49 -13.28
CA ASP A 153 22.56 -3.05 -12.82
C ASP A 153 23.56 -4.21 -12.71
N GLN A 154 23.10 -5.38 -12.28
CA GLN A 154 23.91 -6.59 -12.19
C GLN A 154 24.18 -7.14 -13.59
N ARG A 155 23.16 -7.25 -14.45
CA ARG A 155 23.33 -7.67 -15.85
C ARG A 155 24.36 -6.80 -16.58
N ARG A 156 24.34 -5.49 -16.37
CA ARG A 156 25.30 -4.54 -16.96
C ARG A 156 26.74 -4.76 -16.49
N ARG A 157 26.94 -5.28 -15.28
CA ARG A 157 28.27 -5.52 -14.71
C ARG A 157 28.82 -6.91 -15.01
N THR A 158 27.97 -7.93 -15.03
CA THR A 158 28.38 -9.35 -15.10
C THR A 158 27.91 -10.08 -16.36
N GLY A 159 27.09 -9.43 -17.19
CA GLY A 159 26.47 -10.04 -18.37
C GLY A 159 25.19 -10.85 -18.07
N SER A 160 24.89 -11.16 -16.80
CA SER A 160 23.75 -12.00 -16.43
C SER A 160 22.84 -11.36 -15.37
N PHE A 161 21.55 -11.25 -15.69
CA PHE A 161 20.51 -10.79 -14.77
C PHE A 161 20.33 -11.72 -13.56
N PHE A 162 20.48 -13.02 -13.77
CA PHE A 162 20.28 -14.05 -12.75
C PHE A 162 21.52 -14.30 -11.87
N SER A 163 22.60 -13.55 -12.06
CA SER A 163 23.76 -13.61 -11.17
C SER A 163 23.53 -12.82 -9.88
N ALA A 164 24.27 -13.15 -8.83
CA ALA A 164 24.29 -12.41 -7.58
C ALA A 164 25.73 -12.16 -7.12
N ARG A 165 25.97 -10.98 -6.55
CA ARG A 165 27.19 -10.67 -5.81
C ARG A 165 26.99 -10.94 -4.32
N ASP A 166 28.06 -11.33 -3.65
CA ASP A 166 28.09 -11.37 -2.19
C ASP A 166 27.92 -9.98 -1.60
N ILE A 167 27.01 -9.87 -0.65
CA ILE A 167 26.74 -8.64 0.11
C ILE A 167 26.90 -8.89 1.60
N ARG A 168 27.08 -7.80 2.35
CA ARG A 168 26.90 -7.79 3.80
C ARG A 168 25.41 -7.52 4.08
N PRO A 169 24.66 -8.45 4.69
CA PRO A 169 23.20 -8.40 4.72
C PRO A 169 22.63 -7.52 5.84
N TRP A 170 23.37 -6.52 6.31
CA TRP A 170 22.95 -5.68 7.44
C TRP A 170 21.57 -5.05 7.22
N ALA A 171 21.26 -4.61 5.99
CA ALA A 171 19.96 -4.05 5.65
C ALA A 171 18.83 -5.10 5.67
N LEU A 172 19.12 -6.34 5.25
CA LEU A 172 18.17 -7.45 5.40
C LEU A 172 17.93 -7.76 6.88
N ARG A 173 18.97 -7.73 7.72
CA ARG A 173 18.83 -7.91 9.18
C ARG A 173 17.96 -6.80 9.79
N LEU A 174 18.09 -5.55 9.33
CA LEU A 174 17.20 -4.47 9.78
C LEU A 174 15.74 -4.71 9.38
N LEU A 175 15.47 -5.18 8.16
CA LEU A 175 14.11 -5.56 7.74
C LEU A 175 13.54 -6.71 8.60
N GLN A 176 14.38 -7.70 8.90
CA GLN A 176 14.00 -8.83 9.76
C GLN A 176 13.69 -8.38 11.20
N ILE A 177 14.53 -7.51 11.76
CA ILE A 177 14.34 -6.93 13.10
C ILE A 177 13.10 -6.03 13.11
N GLN A 178 12.88 -5.24 12.07
CA GLN A 178 11.69 -4.40 11.93
C GLN A 178 10.41 -5.24 12.02
N LEU A 179 10.37 -6.41 11.36
CA LEU A 179 9.25 -7.34 11.46
C LEU A 179 9.01 -7.79 12.91
N THR A 180 10.08 -8.20 13.60
CA THR A 180 10.00 -8.63 15.01
C THR A 180 9.51 -7.50 15.91
N ILE A 181 10.04 -6.28 15.74
CA ILE A 181 9.62 -5.12 16.53
C ILE A 181 8.14 -4.85 16.32
N ILE A 182 7.67 -4.82 15.07
CA ILE A 182 6.25 -4.60 14.74
C ILE A 182 5.38 -5.61 15.50
N TYR A 183 5.60 -6.91 15.32
CA TYR A 183 4.71 -7.91 15.93
C TYR A 183 4.79 -7.98 17.45
N VAL A 184 5.98 -7.85 18.04
CA VAL A 184 6.10 -7.87 19.51
C VAL A 184 5.43 -6.65 20.11
N THR A 185 5.65 -5.46 19.53
CA THR A 185 5.01 -4.24 20.03
C THR A 185 3.50 -4.25 19.81
N THR A 186 3.00 -4.75 18.67
CA THR A 186 1.55 -4.86 18.45
C THR A 186 0.90 -5.79 19.47
N VAL A 187 1.51 -6.92 19.80
CA VAL A 187 0.98 -7.84 20.83
C VAL A 187 0.95 -7.16 22.20
N ILE A 188 2.01 -6.46 22.61
CA ILE A 188 2.04 -5.72 23.87
C ILE A 188 0.93 -4.66 23.92
N HIS A 189 0.80 -3.85 22.86
CA HIS A 189 -0.22 -2.80 22.78
C HIS A 189 -1.64 -3.36 22.75
N LYS A 190 -1.87 -4.48 22.04
CA LYS A 190 -3.17 -5.14 22.00
C LYS A 190 -3.52 -5.75 23.34
N LEU A 191 -2.58 -6.43 24.01
CA LEU A 191 -2.80 -6.99 25.35
C LEU A 191 -3.11 -5.92 26.39
N ALA A 192 -2.71 -4.66 26.19
CA ALA A 192 -3.11 -3.56 27.07
C ALA A 192 -4.57 -3.11 26.88
N GLY A 193 -5.24 -3.50 25.78
CA GLY A 193 -6.62 -3.11 25.48
C GLY A 193 -7.67 -4.12 25.95
N GLU A 194 -8.75 -3.64 26.55
CA GLU A 194 -9.81 -4.47 27.12
C GLU A 194 -10.48 -5.40 26.10
N THR A 195 -10.72 -4.94 24.87
CA THR A 195 -11.38 -5.75 23.82
C THR A 195 -10.55 -6.97 23.41
N TRP A 196 -9.22 -6.87 23.47
CA TRP A 196 -8.33 -7.99 23.18
C TRP A 196 -8.29 -8.98 24.33
N GLN A 197 -8.17 -8.50 25.57
CA GLN A 197 -8.19 -9.35 26.78
C GLN A 197 -9.51 -10.13 26.90
N ASN A 198 -10.63 -9.49 26.59
CA ASN A 198 -11.96 -10.10 26.62
C ASN A 198 -12.28 -10.95 25.38
N GLY A 199 -11.38 -11.04 24.39
CA GLY A 199 -11.58 -11.85 23.18
C GLY A 199 -12.64 -11.30 22.21
N THR A 200 -12.94 -10.01 22.27
CA THR A 200 -14.01 -9.39 21.46
C THR A 200 -13.50 -8.51 20.32
N ALA A 201 -12.20 -8.22 20.27
CA ALA A 201 -11.62 -7.25 19.33
C ALA A 201 -11.91 -7.58 17.86
N VAL A 202 -11.71 -8.82 17.42
CA VAL A 202 -11.98 -9.20 16.03
C VAL A 202 -13.47 -9.09 15.70
N GLY A 203 -14.36 -9.51 16.62
CA GLY A 203 -15.80 -9.35 16.45
C GLY A 203 -16.21 -7.88 16.28
N TYR A 204 -15.59 -6.95 17.01
CA TYR A 204 -15.82 -5.52 16.82
C TYR A 204 -15.39 -5.06 15.42
N SER A 205 -14.18 -5.42 14.99
CA SER A 205 -13.67 -5.03 13.66
C SER A 205 -14.57 -5.55 12.54
N LEU A 206 -15.05 -6.79 12.64
CA LEU A 206 -15.93 -7.40 11.63
C LEU A 206 -17.34 -6.80 11.59
N ARG A 207 -17.73 -5.97 12.58
CA ARG A 207 -19.03 -5.28 12.60
C ARG A 207 -18.92 -3.79 12.23
N GLN A 208 -17.71 -3.29 12.01
CA GLN A 208 -17.50 -1.91 11.60
C GLN A 208 -17.71 -1.76 10.09
N ARG A 209 -18.93 -1.37 9.68
CA ARG A 209 -19.34 -1.35 8.27
C ARG A 209 -18.43 -0.51 7.37
N ASP A 210 -17.92 0.60 7.87
CA ASP A 210 -17.03 1.50 7.10
C ASP A 210 -15.63 0.91 6.86
N LEU A 211 -15.25 -0.13 7.60
CA LEU A 211 -13.97 -0.83 7.43
C LEU A 211 -14.10 -2.12 6.62
N LEU A 212 -15.31 -2.56 6.27
CA LEU A 212 -15.50 -3.83 5.58
C LEU A 212 -15.36 -3.66 4.06
N ILE A 213 -14.51 -4.48 3.44
CA ILE A 213 -14.47 -4.63 1.98
C ILE A 213 -15.62 -5.53 1.53
N VAL A 214 -15.75 -6.68 2.19
CA VAL A 214 -16.81 -7.67 1.96
C VAL A 214 -17.60 -7.83 3.25
N PRO A 215 -18.95 -7.80 3.19
CA PRO A 215 -19.78 -8.06 4.35
C PRO A 215 -19.47 -9.44 4.95
N THR A 216 -19.17 -9.49 6.24
CA THR A 216 -19.00 -10.76 6.94
C THR A 216 -20.35 -11.42 7.22
N PRO A 217 -20.47 -12.74 7.05
CA PRO A 217 -21.68 -13.45 7.44
C PRO A 217 -22.05 -13.25 8.91
N ASP A 218 -23.34 -13.11 9.23
CA ASP A 218 -23.80 -12.83 10.59
C ASP A 218 -23.38 -13.89 11.60
N TRP A 219 -23.36 -15.16 11.20
CA TRP A 219 -22.93 -16.28 12.04
C TRP A 219 -21.45 -16.20 12.43
N LEU A 220 -20.62 -15.47 11.69
CA LEU A 220 -19.21 -15.26 11.99
C LEU A 220 -19.02 -14.02 12.87
N SER A 221 -19.69 -12.92 12.52
CA SER A 221 -19.52 -11.61 13.18
C SER A 221 -20.24 -11.48 14.52
N HIS A 222 -21.29 -12.27 14.77
CA HIS A 222 -22.08 -12.23 16.02
C HIS A 222 -21.84 -13.43 16.95
N ASN A 223 -21.04 -14.41 16.53
CA ASN A 223 -20.73 -15.57 17.34
C ASN A 223 -19.53 -15.30 18.27
N LEU A 224 -19.77 -15.36 19.57
CA LEU A 224 -18.76 -15.06 20.60
C LEU A 224 -17.57 -16.03 20.55
N LEU A 225 -17.80 -17.31 20.23
CA LEU A 225 -16.73 -18.30 20.17
C LEU A 225 -15.76 -18.01 19.02
N PHE A 226 -16.29 -17.68 17.83
CA PHE A 226 -15.45 -17.29 16.70
C PHE A 226 -14.70 -15.98 16.98
N SER A 227 -15.37 -14.97 17.53
CA SER A 227 -14.71 -13.72 17.93
C SER A 227 -13.56 -13.98 18.90
N ASN A 228 -13.78 -14.80 19.93
CA ASN A 228 -12.77 -15.12 20.94
C ASN A 228 -11.58 -15.87 20.33
N ALA A 229 -11.86 -16.94 19.57
CA ALA A 229 -10.85 -17.74 18.91
C ALA A 229 -9.99 -16.93 17.93
N LEU A 230 -10.61 -16.07 17.11
CA LEU A 230 -9.88 -15.22 16.15
C LEU A 230 -9.08 -14.12 16.85
N THR A 231 -9.61 -13.55 17.94
CA THR A 231 -8.91 -12.51 18.70
C THR A 231 -7.65 -13.05 19.36
N TRP A 232 -7.75 -14.14 20.11
CA TRP A 232 -6.60 -14.79 20.73
C TRP A 232 -5.68 -15.45 19.71
N GLY A 233 -6.24 -16.06 18.66
CA GLY A 233 -5.49 -16.64 17.55
C GLY A 233 -4.60 -15.61 16.85
N THR A 234 -5.10 -14.39 16.64
CA THR A 234 -4.30 -13.28 16.11
C THR A 234 -3.10 -12.98 17.00
N LEU A 235 -3.29 -12.86 18.32
CA LEU A 235 -2.19 -12.59 19.26
C LEU A 235 -1.14 -13.70 19.28
N VAL A 236 -1.58 -14.96 19.24
CA VAL A 236 -0.68 -16.12 19.19
C VAL A 236 0.14 -16.12 17.91
N ILE A 237 -0.49 -15.89 16.75
CA ILE A 237 0.20 -15.83 15.45
C ILE A 237 1.20 -14.67 15.43
N GLU A 238 0.79 -13.47 15.86
CA GLU A 238 1.65 -12.28 15.89
C GLU A 238 2.88 -12.51 16.79
N LEU A 239 2.68 -13.01 18.01
CA LEU A 239 3.78 -13.28 18.93
C LEU A 239 4.71 -14.39 18.41
N ALA A 240 4.14 -15.43 17.80
CA ALA A 240 4.90 -16.50 17.19
C ALA A 240 5.76 -15.98 16.02
N ILE A 241 5.25 -15.07 15.20
CA ILE A 241 6.05 -14.41 14.15
C ILE A 241 7.15 -13.55 14.80
N GLY A 242 6.82 -12.75 15.80
CA GLY A 242 7.79 -11.89 16.48
C GLY A 242 9.01 -12.64 17.02
N ILE A 243 8.79 -13.83 17.60
CA ILE A 243 9.82 -14.59 18.33
C ILE A 243 10.34 -15.80 17.53
N LEU A 244 9.45 -16.68 17.06
CA LEU A 244 9.82 -17.99 16.52
C LEU A 244 10.28 -17.94 15.06
N VAL A 245 10.11 -16.83 14.35
CA VAL A 245 10.57 -16.66 12.96
C VAL A 245 12.08 -16.85 12.80
N TRP A 246 12.85 -16.53 13.85
CA TRP A 246 14.30 -16.70 13.87
C TRP A 246 14.73 -18.16 13.91
N LYS A 247 13.88 -19.06 14.43
CA LYS A 247 14.16 -20.51 14.49
C LYS A 247 13.84 -21.15 13.14
N ARG A 248 14.87 -21.66 12.45
CA ARG A 248 14.77 -22.17 11.06
C ARG A 248 13.69 -23.23 10.85
N SER A 249 13.43 -24.09 11.84
CA SER A 249 12.39 -25.12 11.74
C SER A 249 10.96 -24.60 11.88
N TRP A 250 10.76 -23.50 12.62
CA TRP A 250 9.43 -22.90 12.85
C TRP A 250 9.10 -21.79 11.86
N ARG A 251 10.12 -21.14 11.30
CA ARG A 251 10.00 -20.06 10.31
C ARG A 251 8.93 -20.28 9.24
N PRO A 252 8.91 -21.39 8.47
CA PRO A 252 7.91 -21.54 7.41
C PRO A 252 6.48 -21.58 7.95
N TRP A 253 6.26 -22.19 9.12
CA TRP A 253 4.95 -22.33 9.73
C TRP A 253 4.42 -21.01 10.27
N VAL A 254 5.26 -20.23 10.96
CA VAL A 254 4.84 -18.92 11.48
C VAL A 254 4.61 -17.91 10.35
N LEU A 255 5.44 -17.94 9.30
CA LEU A 255 5.21 -17.10 8.12
C LEU A 255 3.94 -17.52 7.37
N ALA A 256 3.65 -18.81 7.25
CA ALA A 256 2.39 -19.29 6.66
C ALA A 256 1.17 -18.82 7.47
N GLY A 257 1.23 -18.91 8.81
CA GLY A 257 0.18 -18.36 9.68
C GLY A 257 0.02 -16.84 9.50
N GLY A 258 1.14 -16.12 9.37
CA GLY A 258 1.14 -14.70 9.05
C GLY A 258 0.55 -14.38 7.68
N VAL A 259 0.77 -15.21 6.66
CA VAL A 259 0.15 -15.07 5.34
C VAL A 259 -1.36 -15.26 5.44
N VAL A 260 -1.83 -16.32 6.10
CA VAL A 260 -3.26 -16.57 6.30
C VAL A 260 -3.92 -15.40 7.04
N LEU A 261 -3.29 -14.90 8.10
CA LEU A 261 -3.78 -13.74 8.86
C LEU A 261 -3.95 -12.51 7.97
N HIS A 262 -2.91 -12.14 7.21
CA HIS A 262 -2.93 -10.95 6.36
C HIS A 262 -3.85 -11.09 5.15
N LEU A 263 -3.96 -12.27 4.54
CA LEU A 263 -4.94 -12.53 3.48
C LEU A 263 -6.37 -12.40 4.01
N SER A 264 -6.64 -12.90 5.23
CA SER A 264 -7.94 -12.74 5.87
C SER A 264 -8.25 -11.27 6.12
N ILE A 265 -7.29 -10.50 6.65
CA ILE A 265 -7.44 -9.05 6.82
C ILE A 265 -7.70 -8.38 5.47
N SER A 266 -6.92 -8.65 4.44
CA SER A 266 -7.09 -8.04 3.12
C SER A 266 -8.39 -8.42 2.40
N LEU A 267 -9.01 -9.54 2.77
CA LEU A 267 -10.30 -9.95 2.21
C LEU A 267 -11.48 -9.22 2.88
N PHE A 268 -11.40 -9.02 4.19
CA PHE A 268 -12.53 -8.51 4.97
C PHE A 268 -12.40 -7.03 5.37
N LEU A 269 -11.19 -6.54 5.61
CA LEU A 269 -10.93 -5.23 6.19
C LEU A 269 -10.14 -4.31 5.25
N GLU A 270 -10.61 -3.07 5.10
CA GLU A 270 -9.96 -2.00 4.34
C GLU A 270 -8.83 -1.40 5.19
N VAL A 271 -7.63 -1.98 5.05
CA VAL A 271 -6.40 -1.54 5.74
C VAL A 271 -5.33 -1.08 4.75
N GLY A 272 -5.73 -0.83 3.49
CA GLY A 272 -4.85 -0.41 2.40
C GLY A 272 -3.67 -1.36 2.20
N PHE A 273 -2.46 -0.80 2.05
CA PHE A 273 -1.25 -1.57 1.71
C PHE A 273 -0.56 -2.27 2.89
N PHE A 274 -1.15 -2.27 4.10
CA PHE A 274 -0.52 -2.87 5.28
C PHE A 274 -0.12 -4.33 5.04
N SER A 275 -1.05 -5.17 4.59
CA SER A 275 -0.76 -6.59 4.33
C SER A 275 0.31 -6.80 3.25
N CYS A 276 0.29 -6.01 2.17
CA CYS A 276 1.32 -6.09 1.14
C CYS A 276 2.70 -5.69 1.67
N ALA A 277 2.78 -4.67 2.51
CA ALA A 277 4.03 -4.26 3.16
C ALA A 277 4.58 -5.36 4.08
N MET A 278 3.70 -6.06 4.82
CA MET A 278 4.10 -7.19 5.66
C MET A 278 4.61 -8.37 4.84
N PHE A 279 3.99 -8.65 3.68
CA PHE A 279 4.51 -9.67 2.76
C PHE A 279 5.91 -9.35 2.25
N VAL A 280 6.22 -8.07 1.95
CA VAL A 280 7.59 -7.67 1.60
C VAL A 280 8.57 -8.00 2.73
N LEU A 281 8.21 -7.72 3.99
CA LEU A 281 9.07 -8.06 5.13
C LEU A 281 9.22 -9.57 5.33
N TYR A 282 8.19 -10.38 5.05
CA TYR A 282 8.30 -11.85 5.10
C TYR A 282 9.34 -12.38 4.11
N LEU A 283 9.46 -11.77 2.92
CA LEU A 283 10.47 -12.16 1.93
C LEU A 283 11.89 -11.99 2.47
N ALA A 284 12.13 -11.05 3.40
CA ALA A 284 13.44 -10.88 4.03
C ALA A 284 13.88 -12.11 4.84
N PHE A 285 12.96 -13.00 5.22
CA PHE A 285 13.26 -14.24 5.93
C PHE A 285 13.49 -15.46 5.02
N ILE A 286 13.37 -15.31 3.70
CA ILE A 286 13.71 -16.38 2.74
C ILE A 286 15.21 -16.68 2.82
N PRO A 287 15.60 -17.94 3.09
CA PRO A 287 17.00 -18.34 3.09
C PRO A 287 17.67 -18.06 1.73
N PRO A 288 18.92 -17.56 1.70
CA PRO A 288 19.60 -17.23 0.46
C PRO A 288 19.71 -18.43 -0.48
N GLU A 289 19.89 -19.64 0.05
CA GLU A 289 19.92 -20.88 -0.75
C GLU A 289 18.60 -21.11 -1.53
N ARG A 290 17.46 -20.81 -0.90
CA ARG A 290 16.14 -20.94 -1.54
C ARG A 290 15.89 -19.82 -2.55
N ALA A 291 16.32 -18.60 -2.23
CA ALA A 291 16.24 -17.47 -3.15
C ALA A 291 17.07 -17.71 -4.41
N GLU A 292 18.27 -18.29 -4.26
CA GLU A 292 19.13 -18.70 -5.38
C GLU A 292 18.49 -19.81 -6.21
N ALA A 293 17.96 -20.85 -5.57
CA ALA A 293 17.27 -21.93 -6.27
C ALA A 293 16.08 -21.43 -7.09
N LEU A 294 15.30 -20.49 -6.54
CA LEU A 294 14.19 -19.83 -7.25
C LEU A 294 14.69 -19.04 -8.48
N ALA A 295 15.76 -18.26 -8.31
CA ALA A 295 16.35 -17.48 -9.40
C ALA A 295 16.85 -18.38 -10.55
N LYS A 296 17.64 -19.41 -10.22
CA LYS A 296 18.17 -20.36 -11.22
C LYS A 296 17.07 -21.17 -11.89
N GLY A 297 16.09 -21.66 -11.12
CA GLY A 297 14.94 -22.38 -11.68
C GLY A 297 14.13 -21.52 -12.65
N THR A 298 13.98 -20.23 -12.35
CA THR A 298 13.31 -19.27 -13.25
C THR A 298 14.14 -19.05 -14.53
N GLN A 299 15.47 -18.91 -14.41
CA GLN A 299 16.37 -18.79 -15.55
C GLN A 299 16.26 -19.99 -16.50
N THR A 300 16.29 -21.22 -15.98
CA THR A 300 16.18 -22.44 -16.79
C THR A 300 14.84 -22.53 -17.51
N ARG A 301 13.74 -22.18 -16.82
CA ARG A 301 12.39 -22.17 -17.43
C ARG A 301 12.28 -21.13 -18.54
N LEU A 302 12.82 -19.93 -18.35
CA LEU A 302 12.83 -18.89 -19.37
C LEU A 302 13.70 -19.27 -20.58
N ALA A 303 14.84 -19.92 -20.35
CA ALA A 303 15.68 -20.43 -21.44
C ALA A 303 14.96 -21.50 -22.25
N ALA A 304 14.29 -22.45 -21.59
CA ALA A 304 13.49 -23.48 -22.24
C ALA A 304 12.30 -22.90 -23.02
N LEU A 305 11.62 -21.90 -22.46
CA LEU A 305 10.53 -21.20 -23.15
C LEU A 305 11.05 -20.46 -24.39
N LYS A 306 12.18 -19.74 -24.28
CA LYS A 306 12.79 -19.05 -25.42
C LYS A 306 13.18 -20.03 -26.53
N ALA A 307 13.76 -21.18 -26.18
CA ALA A 307 14.10 -22.21 -27.16
C ALA A 307 12.85 -22.71 -27.89
N ARG A 308 11.77 -23.05 -27.18
CA ARG A 308 10.50 -23.49 -27.79
C ARG A 308 9.83 -22.45 -28.69
N VAL A 309 9.95 -21.16 -28.33
CA VAL A 309 9.39 -20.08 -29.14
C VAL A 309 10.20 -19.90 -30.42
N LEU A 310 11.53 -19.98 -30.34
CA LEU A 310 12.40 -19.89 -31.52
C LEU A 310 12.20 -21.08 -32.47
N ASP A 311 12.05 -22.29 -31.94
CA ASP A 311 11.76 -23.52 -32.69
C ASP A 311 10.47 -23.40 -33.51
N ARG A 312 9.41 -22.83 -32.89
CA ARG A 312 8.15 -22.56 -33.58
C ARG A 312 8.28 -21.57 -34.73
N PHE A 313 9.09 -20.52 -34.55
CA PHE A 313 9.27 -19.52 -35.60
C PHE A 313 10.16 -20.02 -36.74
N SER A 314 11.10 -20.94 -36.49
CA SER A 314 11.86 -21.57 -37.57
C SER A 314 11.01 -22.54 -38.40
N ASP A 315 10.10 -23.29 -37.77
CA ASP A 315 9.21 -24.20 -38.51
C ASP A 315 8.20 -23.43 -39.39
N GLU A 316 7.78 -22.22 -38.98
CA GLU A 316 6.88 -21.36 -39.78
C GLU A 316 7.57 -20.71 -41.00
N ASP A 317 8.88 -20.45 -40.93
CA ASP A 317 9.65 -19.89 -42.06
C ASP A 317 9.98 -20.97 -43.13
N ASP A 318 10.16 -22.24 -42.73
CA ASP A 318 10.43 -23.35 -43.66
C ASP A 318 9.17 -23.75 -44.48
N ASP A 319 7.96 -23.59 -43.92
CA ASP A 319 6.69 -23.90 -44.62
C ASP A 319 6.32 -22.83 -45.69
N GLU A 320 6.85 -21.60 -45.62
CA GLU A 320 6.61 -20.56 -46.63
C GLU A 320 7.58 -20.63 -47.84
N GLU A 321 8.79 -21.17 -47.71
CA GLU A 321 9.74 -21.33 -48.83
C GLU A 321 9.36 -22.49 -49.78
N ASP A 322 8.65 -23.52 -49.30
CA ASP A 322 8.24 -24.67 -50.12
C ASP A 322 7.06 -24.36 -51.08
N ASP A 323 6.24 -23.34 -50.77
CA ASP A 323 5.10 -22.93 -51.62
C ASP A 323 5.50 -22.04 -52.81
N GLU A 324 6.63 -21.33 -52.76
CA GLU A 324 7.09 -20.45 -53.85
C GLU A 324 7.86 -21.20 -54.97
N ALA A 325 8.32 -22.42 -54.70
CA ALA A 325 9.04 -23.26 -55.68
C ALA A 325 8.14 -24.01 -56.68
N ALA A 326 6.81 -23.94 -56.55
CA ALA A 326 5.84 -24.75 -57.30
C ALA A 326 5.10 -24.02 -58.45
N PHE A 327 5.59 -22.88 -58.95
CA PHE A 327 4.94 -22.21 -60.09
C PHE A 327 5.54 -22.62 -61.45
N VAL A 328 4.96 -23.66 -62.07
CA VAL A 328 5.19 -24.02 -63.48
C VAL A 328 4.03 -23.48 -64.33
N PRO A 329 4.26 -22.64 -65.36
CA PRO A 329 3.17 -22.14 -66.19
C PRO A 329 2.71 -23.20 -67.21
N ALA A 330 1.44 -23.61 -67.13
CA ALA A 330 0.82 -24.55 -68.07
C ALA A 330 0.33 -23.84 -69.35
N ALA A 331 0.53 -24.50 -70.50
CA ALA A 331 0.19 -24.05 -71.85
C ALA A 331 -1.33 -24.12 -72.16
N PRO A 332 -1.83 -23.44 -73.22
CA PRO A 332 -3.26 -23.20 -73.43
C PRO A 332 -4.05 -24.43 -73.90
N ARG A 333 -5.31 -24.52 -73.46
CA ARG A 333 -6.29 -25.58 -73.75
C ARG A 333 -7.03 -25.34 -75.07
N GLU A 334 -7.25 -26.42 -75.84
CA GLU A 334 -8.27 -26.50 -76.90
C GLU A 334 -9.57 -27.11 -76.37
N GLU A 335 -10.70 -26.56 -76.81
CA GLU A 335 -12.08 -27.00 -76.51
C GLU A 335 -12.48 -28.26 -77.31
N PRO A 336 -13.52 -29.00 -76.85
CA PRO A 336 -14.70 -29.07 -77.73
C PRO A 336 -16.08 -29.05 -77.02
N SER A 337 -17.08 -28.78 -77.86
CA SER A 337 -18.53 -28.56 -77.67
C SER A 337 -19.35 -29.85 -77.97
N PRO A 338 -20.72 -29.87 -78.04
CA PRO A 338 -21.69 -30.07 -76.95
C PRO A 338 -22.70 -31.24 -77.21
N ALA A 339 -23.72 -31.37 -76.33
CA ALA A 339 -24.92 -32.25 -76.36
C ALA A 339 -24.72 -33.68 -75.79
N ASP A 340 -25.64 -34.29 -75.03
CA ASP A 340 -27.09 -34.45 -75.25
C ASP A 340 -27.86 -34.75 -73.94
N HIS A 341 -29.19 -34.58 -73.99
CA HIS A 341 -30.18 -34.64 -72.91
C HIS A 341 -30.67 -36.05 -72.55
N THR A 342 -31.29 -36.19 -71.35
CA THR A 342 -32.47 -37.02 -70.93
C THR A 342 -32.34 -37.33 -69.42
N GLU A 343 -33.33 -37.36 -68.53
CA GLU A 343 -34.76 -37.07 -68.41
C GLU A 343 -35.06 -36.99 -66.88
N SER A 344 -36.13 -36.26 -66.48
CA SER A 344 -36.66 -36.06 -65.10
C SER A 344 -37.65 -37.21 -64.73
N PRO A 345 -38.45 -37.27 -63.61
CA PRO A 345 -38.77 -36.24 -62.59
C PRO A 345 -39.03 -36.70 -61.13
N ASP A 346 -39.04 -35.72 -60.20
CA ASP A 346 -40.09 -35.46 -59.16
C ASP A 346 -39.55 -34.33 -58.24
N ARG A 347 -40.07 -33.08 -58.24
CA ARG A 347 -41.33 -32.56 -57.61
C ARG A 347 -41.40 -32.91 -56.12
N ASP A 348 -41.37 -31.97 -55.16
CA ASP A 348 -42.25 -30.81 -55.00
C ASP A 348 -41.62 -29.63 -54.20
N ASP A 349 -41.96 -28.41 -54.64
CA ASP A 349 -42.45 -27.21 -53.91
C ASP A 349 -41.66 -26.51 -52.78
N VAL A 350 -40.89 -25.46 -53.14
CA VAL A 350 -41.18 -23.98 -53.06
C VAL A 350 -42.10 -23.48 -51.89
N PRO A 351 -41.93 -22.27 -51.26
CA PRO A 351 -41.27 -21.06 -51.79
C PRO A 351 -40.28 -20.29 -50.89
N VAL A 352 -39.43 -19.57 -51.64
CA VAL A 352 -38.74 -18.32 -51.33
C VAL A 352 -39.74 -17.17 -51.08
N THR A 353 -39.45 -16.27 -50.13
CA THR A 353 -39.62 -14.83 -50.39
C THR A 353 -38.50 -14.03 -49.72
N ALA A 354 -37.82 -13.25 -50.56
CA ALA A 354 -36.92 -12.18 -50.17
C ALA A 354 -37.70 -11.02 -49.55
N SER A 355 -37.08 -10.25 -48.64
CA SER A 355 -37.01 -8.78 -48.74
C SER A 355 -36.31 -8.14 -47.54
N ARG A 356 -35.49 -7.13 -47.88
CA ARG A 356 -34.81 -6.09 -47.08
C ARG A 356 -35.41 -5.76 -45.71
N PRO A 357 -34.62 -5.40 -44.69
CA PRO A 357 -35.12 -4.58 -43.60
C PRO A 357 -34.93 -3.09 -43.91
N ALA A 358 -36.06 -2.39 -43.90
CA ALA A 358 -36.14 -0.94 -43.82
C ALA A 358 -35.85 -0.46 -42.39
N ALA A 359 -35.38 0.79 -42.31
CA ALA A 359 -35.16 1.53 -41.09
C ALA A 359 -36.41 1.59 -40.19
N THR A 360 -36.23 1.33 -38.90
CA THR A 360 -37.21 1.62 -37.86
C THR A 360 -36.60 2.48 -36.76
N ASN A 361 -37.39 3.50 -36.42
CA ASN A 361 -37.10 4.57 -35.50
C ASN A 361 -36.78 4.09 -34.09
N GLY A 362 -35.92 4.87 -33.43
CA GLY A 362 -35.42 4.60 -32.11
C GLY A 362 -36.49 4.59 -31.02
N HIS A 363 -36.28 3.70 -30.05
CA HIS A 363 -36.66 3.88 -28.65
C HIS A 363 -35.48 3.37 -27.81
N ARG A 364 -34.68 4.31 -27.28
CA ARG A 364 -33.70 4.03 -26.22
C ARG A 364 -34.47 3.70 -24.94
N PRO A 365 -34.11 2.67 -24.17
CA PRO A 365 -34.61 2.54 -22.80
C PRO A 365 -34.10 3.74 -21.99
N PRO A 366 -34.89 4.27 -21.03
CA PRO A 366 -34.49 5.44 -20.26
C PRO A 366 -33.25 5.11 -19.43
N GLN A 367 -32.13 5.77 -19.74
CA GLN A 367 -30.97 5.79 -18.86
C GLN A 367 -31.39 6.51 -17.57
N ARG A 368 -31.52 5.78 -16.47
CA ARG A 368 -31.55 6.40 -15.15
C ARG A 368 -30.16 6.96 -14.87
N PRO A 369 -29.98 8.28 -14.67
CA PRO A 369 -28.71 8.78 -14.21
C PRO A 369 -28.44 8.23 -12.80
N LEU A 370 -27.24 7.69 -12.59
CA LEU A 370 -26.77 7.31 -11.26
C LEU A 370 -26.60 8.62 -10.46
N ARG A 371 -27.57 8.95 -9.60
CA ARG A 371 -27.53 10.14 -8.75
C ARG A 371 -26.63 9.82 -7.56
N VAL A 372 -25.37 10.26 -7.61
CA VAL A 372 -24.49 10.31 -6.43
C VAL A 372 -25.05 11.38 -5.50
N LYS A 373 -25.48 10.98 -4.29
CA LYS A 373 -25.94 11.94 -3.28
C LYS A 373 -24.72 12.63 -2.65
N LEU A 374 -24.71 13.95 -2.70
CA LEU A 374 -23.80 14.78 -1.91
C LEU A 374 -24.20 14.75 -0.42
N PRO A 375 -23.25 14.94 0.52
CA PRO A 375 -23.47 14.77 1.96
C PRO A 375 -24.55 15.65 2.61
N THR A 376 -25.06 16.67 1.91
CA THR A 376 -26.05 17.61 2.44
C THR A 376 -27.50 17.15 2.30
N GLU A 377 -27.79 16.09 1.53
CA GLU A 377 -29.16 15.53 1.37
C GLU A 377 -29.46 14.35 2.34
N ILE A 378 -28.66 14.17 3.41
CA ILE A 378 -28.78 13.05 4.36
C ILE A 378 -29.57 13.41 5.63
N PHE A 379 -29.94 14.67 5.85
CA PHE A 379 -30.74 15.09 7.01
C PHE A 379 -32.17 15.48 6.67
N VAL A 380 -32.89 14.63 5.93
CA VAL A 380 -34.37 14.58 6.01
C VAL A 380 -34.77 13.13 5.79
N ASP A 381 -34.84 12.35 6.87
CA ASP A 381 -35.39 11.00 6.77
C ASP A 381 -36.92 11.01 6.96
N ARG A 382 -37.58 10.26 6.08
CA ARG A 382 -39.02 10.00 6.06
C ARG A 382 -39.33 8.93 7.10
N HIS A 383 -39.59 9.33 8.34
CA HIS A 383 -40.51 8.59 9.21
C HIS A 383 -41.24 9.60 10.09
N GLY A 384 -42.53 9.79 9.80
CA GLY A 384 -43.40 10.73 10.50
C GLY A 384 -43.79 10.23 11.88
N ASP A 385 -43.45 11.01 12.91
CA ASP A 385 -44.23 11.09 14.15
C ASP A 385 -45.18 12.30 14.04
N PRO A 386 -46.51 12.10 13.95
CA PRO A 386 -47.49 13.18 13.80
C PRO A 386 -47.56 14.15 14.99
N ARG A 387 -46.88 13.87 16.11
CA ARG A 387 -46.92 14.71 17.32
C ARG A 387 -45.82 15.78 17.37
N GLN A 388 -44.75 15.67 16.60
CA GLN A 388 -43.68 16.69 16.58
C GLN A 388 -43.89 17.81 15.55
N GLN A 389 -44.68 17.59 14.50
CA GLN A 389 -44.96 18.61 13.48
C GLN A 389 -45.84 19.78 13.97
N ARG A 390 -46.69 19.57 15.00
CA ARG A 390 -47.51 20.66 15.56
C ARG A 390 -46.75 21.66 16.43
N ILE A 391 -45.53 21.32 16.87
CA ILE A 391 -44.71 22.22 17.71
C ILE A 391 -43.81 23.12 16.85
N VAL A 392 -43.46 22.68 15.64
CA VAL A 392 -42.59 23.45 14.73
C VAL A 392 -43.38 24.48 13.91
N GLU A 393 -44.65 24.22 13.58
CA GLU A 393 -45.51 25.19 12.87
C GLU A 393 -46.03 26.32 13.77
N ALA A 394 -46.13 26.11 15.08
CA ALA A 394 -46.49 27.17 16.04
C ALA A 394 -45.32 28.14 16.33
N GLY A 395 -44.07 27.71 16.13
CA GLY A 395 -42.86 28.52 16.36
C GLY A 395 -42.43 29.40 15.20
N ARG A 396 -42.93 29.16 13.97
CA ARG A 396 -42.58 29.94 12.77
C ARG A 396 -43.51 31.12 12.48
N ALA A 397 -44.60 31.26 13.24
CA ALA A 397 -45.56 32.35 13.11
C ALA A 397 -45.34 33.52 14.10
N ARG A 398 -44.28 33.50 14.92
CA ARG A 398 -43.96 34.60 15.84
C ARG A 398 -42.46 34.82 15.91
N ASN A 399 -41.95 35.66 15.01
CA ASN A 399 -40.77 36.49 15.26
C ASN A 399 -40.82 37.71 14.33
N GLY A 400 -41.64 38.68 14.75
CA GLY A 400 -41.48 40.08 14.42
C GLY A 400 -41.23 40.84 15.72
N ASN A 401 -40.08 41.51 15.79
CA ASN A 401 -39.68 42.57 16.73
C ASN A 401 -39.64 42.30 18.24
N GLY A 402 -38.54 42.74 18.87
CA GLY A 402 -38.56 43.33 20.22
C GLY A 402 -37.53 42.79 21.21
N HIS A 403 -36.68 43.68 21.72
CA HIS A 403 -35.85 43.52 22.91
C HIS A 403 -36.61 42.98 24.12
N THR A 404 -35.93 42.20 25.00
CA THR A 404 -35.65 42.53 26.42
C THR A 404 -34.94 41.37 27.14
N ASP A 405 -34.07 41.73 28.10
CA ASP A 405 -33.52 40.90 29.18
C ASP A 405 -34.55 40.04 29.90
N ILE A 406 -34.12 38.92 30.52
CA ILE A 406 -34.39 38.50 31.91
C ILE A 406 -33.87 37.07 32.19
N SER A 407 -33.36 36.92 33.39
CA SER A 407 -32.64 35.83 34.06
C SER A 407 -33.50 34.61 34.49
N SER A 408 -32.83 33.45 34.61
CA SER A 408 -33.07 32.29 35.53
C SER A 408 -34.20 31.28 35.22
N PRO A 409 -34.23 30.05 35.82
CA PRO A 409 -33.18 29.19 36.41
C PRO A 409 -33.20 27.70 35.94
N ILE A 410 -32.11 26.97 36.19
CA ILE A 410 -31.98 25.49 36.04
C ILE A 410 -32.41 24.80 37.35
N PRO A 411 -33.28 23.76 37.34
CA PRO A 411 -33.54 22.93 38.52
C PRO A 411 -32.55 21.76 38.65
N GLY A 412 -32.21 21.44 39.89
CA GLY A 412 -31.10 20.61 40.31
C GLY A 412 -31.23 19.10 40.09
N GLY A 413 -30.05 18.47 39.99
CA GLY A 413 -29.82 17.03 40.09
C GLY A 413 -28.65 16.76 41.04
N ARG A 414 -28.84 15.79 41.93
CA ARG A 414 -28.12 15.55 43.19
C ARG A 414 -26.63 15.20 43.04
N ARG A 415 -25.81 15.72 43.96
CA ARG A 415 -24.40 15.36 44.19
C ARG A 415 -24.28 13.99 44.87
N ASN A 416 -23.33 13.18 44.41
CA ASN A 416 -22.75 12.07 45.18
C ASN A 416 -21.27 12.43 45.44
N PRO A 417 -20.81 12.58 46.69
CA PRO A 417 -19.42 12.88 47.00
C PRO A 417 -18.71 11.57 47.34
N ASP A 418 -17.92 11.02 46.41
CA ASP A 418 -16.82 10.08 46.70
C ASP A 418 -16.16 9.68 45.37
N ALA A 419 -15.25 10.53 44.89
CA ALA A 419 -14.29 10.16 43.85
C ALA A 419 -13.00 10.97 44.05
N LEU A 420 -12.02 10.33 44.68
CA LEU A 420 -10.64 10.79 44.79
C LEU A 420 -10.09 11.20 43.42
N SER A 421 -9.79 12.49 43.26
CA SER A 421 -9.09 13.03 42.09
C SER A 421 -7.59 13.00 42.39
N ILE A 422 -6.84 12.13 41.71
CA ILE A 422 -5.38 12.14 41.69
C ILE A 422 -4.94 13.05 40.54
N PRO A 423 -4.22 14.17 40.77
CA PRO A 423 -3.69 14.99 39.69
C PRO A 423 -2.38 14.40 39.15
N LEU A 424 -2.31 14.14 37.85
CA LEU A 424 -1.07 13.87 37.13
C LEU A 424 -0.33 15.19 36.83
N PRO A 425 0.99 15.28 37.06
CA PRO A 425 1.74 16.52 36.86
C PRO A 425 2.09 16.75 35.37
N ILE A 426 1.85 17.97 34.89
CA ILE A 426 2.37 18.52 33.64
C ILE A 426 3.71 19.20 33.95
N PRO A 427 4.85 18.82 33.35
CA PRO A 427 6.10 19.56 33.56
C PRO A 427 6.28 20.69 32.53
N GLY A 428 6.46 21.92 33.03
CA GLY A 428 7.34 22.91 32.42
C GLY A 428 6.68 24.11 31.76
N ALA A 429 6.20 25.07 32.56
CA ALA A 429 6.09 26.47 32.13
C ALA A 429 5.97 27.39 33.36
N GLU A 430 7.07 27.90 33.91
CA GLU A 430 7.06 29.19 34.61
C GLU A 430 8.40 29.95 34.42
N HIS A 431 8.22 31.16 33.91
CA HIS A 431 8.97 32.41 34.06
C HIS A 431 10.39 32.43 34.65
N LEU A 432 11.29 33.08 33.90
CA LEU A 432 12.28 34.03 34.43
C LEU A 432 12.50 35.14 33.39
N SER A 433 12.00 36.33 33.71
CA SER A 433 12.36 37.62 33.12
C SER A 433 13.37 38.30 34.06
N ASP A 434 14.55 38.67 33.55
CA ASP A 434 15.19 39.99 33.76
C ASP A 434 16.57 40.03 33.03
N ALA A 435 16.80 41.16 32.36
CA ALA A 435 17.81 41.47 31.34
C ALA A 435 19.22 41.82 31.92
N PRO A 436 20.25 42.31 31.19
CA PRO A 436 20.33 42.68 29.76
C PRO A 436 21.60 42.26 28.98
N ALA A 437 21.53 42.47 27.66
CA ALA A 437 22.56 42.19 26.67
C ALA A 437 23.71 43.22 26.65
N GLY A 438 24.89 42.79 26.19
CA GLY A 438 25.91 43.70 25.66
C GLY A 438 27.26 43.06 25.34
N ARG A 439 27.57 42.89 24.04
CA ARG A 439 28.75 43.48 23.35
C ARG A 439 28.93 42.89 21.95
N HIS A 440 28.52 43.66 20.94
CA HIS A 440 29.24 43.76 19.67
C HIS A 440 29.48 45.24 19.37
N ALA A 441 30.70 45.53 18.94
CA ALA A 441 31.24 46.86 18.70
C ALA A 441 30.86 47.42 17.33
N ARG A 442 30.58 48.73 17.25
CA ARG A 442 31.43 49.75 16.56
C ARG A 442 30.61 50.99 16.13
N ARG A 443 31.21 52.14 16.47
CA ARG A 443 31.38 53.40 15.71
C ARG A 443 30.19 54.33 15.41
N ASN A 444 30.34 55.53 16.00
CA ASN A 444 30.35 56.88 15.42
C ASN A 444 29.05 57.68 15.28
N GLY A 445 29.14 58.94 15.74
CA GLY A 445 28.35 60.10 15.28
C GLY A 445 27.24 60.52 16.26
N GLU A 446 27.51 61.25 17.33
CA GLU A 446 27.44 62.73 17.43
C GLU A 446 26.05 63.38 17.24
N LEU A 447 25.71 64.21 18.24
CA LEU A 447 24.86 65.41 18.23
C LEU A 447 23.35 65.30 18.56
N THR A 448 23.01 65.91 19.72
CA THR A 448 21.87 66.82 20.03
C THR A 448 20.45 66.32 19.68
N GLY A 449 19.50 66.16 20.60
CA GLY A 449 19.09 67.09 21.66
C GLY A 449 17.67 67.59 21.35
N HIS A 450 16.66 67.18 22.13
CA HIS A 450 15.57 68.02 22.67
C HIS A 450 14.45 67.18 23.31
N ARG A 451 14.05 67.61 24.52
CA ARG A 451 12.74 67.40 25.17
C ARG A 451 11.65 68.08 24.32
N ASN A 452 10.39 67.65 24.26
CA ASN A 452 9.47 67.20 25.31
C ASN A 452 8.65 65.99 24.89
#